data_AF-A0A194XMM6-F1
#
_entry.id   AF-A0A194XMM6-F1
#
_cell.length_a   1.000
_cell.length_b   1.000
_cell.length_c   1.000
_cell.angle_alpha   90.00
_cell.angle_beta   90.00
_cell.angle_gamma   90.00
#
_symmetry.space_group_name_H-M   'P 1'
#
loop_
_entity.id
_entity.type
_entity.pdbx_description
1 polymer ?
#
loop_
_entity_poly.entity_id
_entity_poly.type
_entity_poly.pdbx_seq_one_letter_code
_entity_poly.pdbx_strand_id
1 'polypeptide(L)'
;MSGRAKRKRQSPIVALLAKSMSSGTTVVISPLVSLQDHIVERCQQAGISCVKWDARQCHSPSQIVIVTLESAVSKTFGTFLDRLQGLHLLERFVFNECYTPLDSTAEFRPRMRQLGELVERGVQMVYLTAMLPPHAEPEFMNIVRIKADDVHMFRSPTSRPNITYSVVEYEEDEFGRGDIAAVRKLVEQKLEDALDYYAYYRDVSDAAVKDEIRKAWESANGRVVVATNAFGLGINRLDVRIVVHIGPIY
;
A
#
# COMPACT_ATOMS: atom_id res chain seq x y z
N MET A 1 4.65 16.28 34.53
CA MET A 1 4.81 16.59 33.09
C MET A 1 4.89 15.28 32.33
N SER A 2 3.75 14.82 31.79
CA SER A 2 3.61 13.51 31.16
C SER A 2 3.95 13.62 29.66
N GLY A 3 5.04 12.95 29.26
CA GLY A 3 5.42 12.79 27.86
C GLY A 3 4.42 11.90 27.13
N ARG A 4 3.48 12.52 26.41
CA ARG A 4 2.56 11.82 25.52
C ARG A 4 3.36 11.35 24.31
N ALA A 5 3.86 10.11 24.35
CA ALA A 5 4.40 9.43 23.18
C ALA A 5 3.38 9.52 22.05
N LYS A 6 3.72 10.26 20.97
CA LYS A 6 2.93 10.34 19.75
C LYS A 6 2.84 8.93 19.16
N ARG A 7 1.78 8.20 19.51
CA ARG A 7 1.42 6.93 18.86
C ARG A 7 1.25 7.21 17.37
N LYS A 8 2.19 6.73 16.55
CA LYS A 8 2.04 6.63 15.09
C LYS A 8 0.77 5.82 14.81
N ARG A 9 -0.36 6.50 14.57
CA ARG A 9 -1.60 5.86 14.10
C ARG A 9 -1.48 5.73 12.60
N GLN A 10 -0.98 4.60 12.14
CA GLN A 10 -1.25 4.14 10.78
C GLN A 10 -1.95 2.78 10.86
N SER A 11 -3.00 2.63 10.05
CA SER A 11 -3.89 1.48 10.05
C SER A 11 -3.08 0.20 9.83
N PRO A 12 -2.96 -0.67 10.85
CA PRO A 12 -2.24 -1.91 10.72
C PRO A 12 -3.28 -3.02 10.51
N ILE A 13 -4.29 -2.83 9.66
CA ILE A 13 -5.44 -3.76 9.63
C ILE A 13 -4.97 -5.21 9.47
N VAL A 14 -3.95 -5.46 8.64
CA VAL A 14 -3.30 -6.77 8.51
C VAL A 14 -2.68 -7.26 9.83
N ALA A 15 -1.88 -6.43 10.51
CA ALA A 15 -1.23 -6.83 11.77
C ALA A 15 -2.21 -6.87 12.96
N LEU A 16 -3.27 -6.07 12.94
CA LEU A 16 -4.36 -6.09 13.92
C LEU A 16 -5.21 -7.35 13.75
N LEU A 17 -5.51 -7.74 12.51
CA LEU A 17 -6.17 -9.01 12.18
C LEU A 17 -5.31 -10.18 12.65
N ALA A 18 -4.01 -10.19 12.36
CA ALA A 18 -3.11 -11.26 12.79
C ALA A 18 -2.88 -11.31 14.31
N LYS A 19 -2.93 -10.16 15.00
CA LYS A 19 -2.80 -10.11 16.46
C LYS A 19 -4.10 -10.46 17.19
N SER A 20 -5.23 -10.39 16.50
CA SER A 20 -6.53 -10.76 17.07
C SER A 20 -6.67 -12.25 17.37
N MET A 21 -5.91 -13.13 16.69
CA MET A 21 -5.89 -14.58 16.93
C MET A 21 -4.47 -15.14 16.83
N SER A 22 -4.01 -15.85 17.86
CA SER A 22 -2.60 -16.22 18.02
C SER A 22 -2.18 -17.56 17.40
N SER A 23 -3.13 -18.38 16.92
CA SER A 23 -2.85 -19.78 16.55
C SER A 23 -2.97 -20.12 15.07
N GLY A 24 -3.60 -19.29 14.24
CA GLY A 24 -3.73 -19.57 12.81
C GLY A 24 -2.95 -18.62 11.91
N THR A 25 -3.07 -18.90 10.61
CA THR A 25 -2.36 -18.28 9.51
C THR A 25 -3.33 -17.39 8.72
N THR A 26 -3.00 -16.10 8.64
CA THR A 26 -3.61 -15.15 7.73
C THR A 26 -2.79 -15.06 6.45
N VAL A 27 -3.40 -15.33 5.31
CA VAL A 27 -2.75 -15.18 4.00
C VAL A 27 -3.02 -13.80 3.45
N VAL A 28 -1.96 -13.04 3.15
CA VAL A 28 -2.06 -11.68 2.61
C VAL A 28 -1.63 -11.69 1.15
N ILE A 29 -2.57 -11.41 0.25
CA ILE A 29 -2.32 -11.32 -1.19
C ILE A 29 -2.08 -9.86 -1.52
N SER A 30 -0.86 -9.52 -1.96
CA SER A 30 -0.45 -8.14 -2.23
C SER A 30 0.33 -8.06 -3.55
N PRO A 31 -0.13 -7.26 -4.54
CA PRO A 31 0.49 -7.20 -5.87
C PRO A 31 1.86 -6.51 -5.86
N LEU A 32 2.07 -5.54 -4.97
CA LEU A 32 3.28 -4.74 -4.93
C LEU A 32 4.31 -5.32 -3.95
N VAL A 33 5.47 -5.75 -4.47
CA VAL A 33 6.58 -6.33 -3.67
C VAL A 33 7.09 -5.34 -2.63
N SER A 34 7.21 -4.06 -2.98
CA SER A 34 7.67 -2.99 -2.07
C SER A 34 6.76 -2.83 -0.85
N LEU A 35 5.46 -3.08 -1.00
CA LEU A 35 4.50 -3.02 0.09
C LEU A 35 4.63 -4.23 1.03
N GLN A 36 5.11 -5.36 0.52
CA GLN A 36 5.33 -6.56 1.34
C GLN A 36 6.45 -6.36 2.35
N ASP A 37 7.53 -5.66 1.98
CA ASP A 37 8.64 -5.34 2.91
C ASP A 37 8.15 -4.53 4.11
N HIS A 38 7.33 -3.51 3.86
CA HIS A 38 6.74 -2.70 4.94
C HIS A 38 5.82 -3.51 5.86
N ILE A 39 5.09 -4.50 5.33
CA ILE A 39 4.26 -5.38 6.15
C ILE A 39 5.16 -6.26 7.03
N VAL A 40 6.22 -6.85 6.48
CA VAL A 40 7.17 -7.69 7.23
C VAL A 40 7.84 -6.89 8.35
N GLU A 41 8.40 -5.72 8.05
CA GLU A 41 9.06 -4.85 9.04
C GLU A 41 8.11 -4.52 10.21
N ARG A 42 6.85 -4.19 9.92
CA ARG A 42 5.85 -3.89 10.96
C ARG A 42 5.48 -5.12 11.79
N CYS A 43 5.37 -6.29 11.16
CA CYS A 43 5.08 -7.53 11.87
C CYS A 43 6.22 -7.89 12.83
N GLN A 44 7.46 -7.74 12.39
CA GLN A 44 8.65 -7.93 13.23
C GLN A 44 8.64 -6.97 14.44
N GLN A 45 8.37 -5.67 14.22
CA GLN A 45 8.25 -4.69 15.30
C GLN A 45 7.10 -5.02 16.29
N ALA A 46 6.06 -5.69 15.81
CA ALA A 46 4.90 -6.08 16.61
C ALA A 46 5.03 -7.46 17.29
N GLY A 47 6.14 -8.19 17.03
CA GLY A 47 6.36 -9.56 17.50
C GLY A 47 5.48 -10.60 16.82
N ILE A 48 5.04 -10.35 15.59
CA ILE A 48 4.15 -11.23 14.81
C ILE A 48 5.00 -12.00 13.79
N SER A 49 4.88 -13.33 13.78
CA SER A 49 5.56 -14.17 12.78
C SER A 49 4.99 -13.91 11.40
N CYS A 50 5.82 -13.40 10.49
CA CYS A 50 5.43 -13.02 9.13
C CYS A 50 6.50 -13.44 8.14
N VAL A 51 6.08 -14.14 7.08
CA VAL A 51 6.97 -14.62 6.02
C VAL A 51 6.46 -14.20 4.65
N LYS A 52 7.37 -13.96 3.71
CA LYS A 52 7.04 -13.85 2.29
C LYS A 52 7.11 -15.23 1.66
N TRP A 53 6.09 -15.57 0.88
CA TRP A 53 6.04 -16.81 0.15
C TRP A 53 7.12 -16.86 -0.93
N ASP A 54 7.88 -17.95 -0.94
CA ASP A 54 8.81 -18.33 -2.01
C ASP A 54 8.55 -19.80 -2.34
N ALA A 55 8.13 -20.08 -3.58
CA ALA A 55 7.78 -21.42 -4.03
C ALA A 55 8.95 -22.43 -3.99
N ARG A 56 10.19 -21.95 -3.86
CA ARG A 56 11.40 -22.79 -3.77
C ARG A 56 11.74 -23.21 -2.34
N GLN A 57 11.03 -22.68 -1.34
CA GLN A 57 11.31 -22.91 0.07
C GLN A 57 10.21 -23.76 0.71
N CYS A 58 10.59 -24.56 1.72
CA CYS A 58 9.62 -25.22 2.57
C CYS A 58 9.19 -24.25 3.67
N HIS A 59 7.93 -23.82 3.65
CA HIS A 59 7.39 -22.89 4.64
C HIS A 59 6.75 -23.64 5.80
N SER A 60 7.13 -23.27 7.03
CA SER A 60 6.37 -23.63 8.23
C SER A 60 5.15 -22.71 8.38
N PRO A 61 4.09 -23.15 9.07
CA PRO A 61 2.98 -22.26 9.42
C PRO A 61 3.49 -21.02 10.15
N SER A 62 3.02 -19.85 9.73
CA SER A 62 3.35 -18.54 10.29
C SER A 62 2.06 -17.77 10.50
N GLN A 63 2.02 -16.81 11.43
CA GLN A 63 0.79 -16.05 11.67
C GLN A 63 0.36 -15.26 10.43
N ILE A 64 1.33 -14.78 9.64
CA ILE A 64 1.12 -14.12 8.36
C ILE A 64 1.98 -14.78 7.28
N VAL A 65 1.37 -15.09 6.14
CA VAL A 65 2.06 -15.46 4.90
C VAL A 65 1.68 -14.45 3.83
N ILE A 66 2.65 -13.70 3.33
CA ILE A 66 2.45 -12.72 2.25
C ILE A 66 2.77 -13.37 0.92
N VAL A 67 1.89 -13.26 -0.06
CA VAL A 67 2.03 -13.89 -1.36
C VAL A 67 1.68 -12.91 -2.47
N THR A 68 2.35 -13.00 -3.62
CA THR A 68 1.95 -12.24 -4.81
C THR A 68 0.71 -12.88 -5.44
N LEU A 69 0.04 -12.13 -6.31
CA LEU A 69 -1.14 -12.63 -7.00
C LEU A 69 -0.86 -13.89 -7.82
N GLU A 70 0.27 -13.89 -8.53
CA GLU A 70 0.70 -14.97 -9.42
C GLU A 70 1.03 -16.23 -8.63
N SER A 71 1.66 -16.05 -7.47
CA SER A 71 2.02 -17.16 -6.59
C SER A 71 0.78 -17.73 -5.89
N ALA A 72 -0.22 -16.91 -5.59
CA ALA A 72 -1.45 -17.32 -4.92
C ALA A 72 -2.29 -18.32 -5.74
N VAL A 73 -2.18 -18.28 -7.07
CA VAL A 73 -2.87 -19.22 -7.98
C VAL A 73 -2.00 -20.41 -8.40
N SER A 74 -0.78 -20.52 -7.84
CA SER A 74 0.14 -21.61 -8.17
C SER A 74 -0.25 -22.92 -7.48
N LYS A 75 0.01 -24.07 -8.14
CA LYS A 75 -0.23 -25.41 -7.55
C LYS A 75 0.53 -25.60 -6.24
N THR A 76 1.78 -25.15 -6.18
CA THR A 76 2.64 -25.27 -4.98
C THR A 76 2.03 -24.54 -3.79
N PHE A 77 1.49 -23.34 -4.02
CA PHE A 77 0.79 -22.60 -2.97
C PHE A 77 -0.53 -23.28 -2.58
N GLY A 78 -1.27 -23.82 -3.55
CA GLY A 78 -2.45 -24.66 -3.30
C GLY A 78 -2.16 -25.81 -2.34
N THR A 79 -1.10 -26.59 -2.57
CA THR A 79 -0.69 -27.67 -1.66
C THR A 79 -0.36 -27.17 -0.26
N PHE A 80 0.26 -25.99 -0.15
CA PHE A 80 0.53 -25.37 1.15
C PHE A 80 -0.77 -24.98 1.87
N LEU A 81 -1.73 -24.37 1.17
CA LEU A 81 -3.04 -24.04 1.71
C LEU A 81 -3.81 -25.28 2.15
N ASP A 82 -3.77 -26.37 1.37
CA ASP A 82 -4.44 -27.64 1.70
C ASP A 82 -3.87 -28.22 3.00
N ARG A 83 -2.55 -28.15 3.19
CA ARG A 83 -1.90 -28.53 4.45
C ARG A 83 -2.36 -27.66 5.61
N LEU A 84 -2.44 -26.34 5.44
CA LEU A 84 -2.92 -25.45 6.49
C LEU A 84 -4.39 -25.72 6.85
N GLN A 85 -5.24 -26.00 5.86
CA GLN A 85 -6.65 -26.35 6.10
C GLN A 85 -6.78 -27.70 6.83
N GLY A 86 -6.01 -28.71 6.42
CA GLY A 86 -6.00 -30.03 7.09
C GLY A 86 -5.52 -29.96 8.54
N LEU A 87 -4.71 -28.95 8.89
CA LEU A 87 -4.27 -28.68 10.26
C LEU A 87 -5.16 -27.68 11.01
N HIS A 88 -6.25 -27.20 10.40
CA HIS A 88 -7.11 -26.13 10.93
C HIS A 88 -6.34 -24.83 11.27
N LEU A 89 -5.28 -24.56 10.52
CA LEU A 89 -4.44 -23.37 10.69
C LEU A 89 -4.77 -22.27 9.69
N LEU A 90 -5.49 -22.53 8.59
CA LEU A 90 -5.88 -21.46 7.66
C LEU A 90 -7.09 -20.69 8.19
N GLU A 91 -6.93 -19.41 8.53
CA GLU A 91 -8.01 -18.62 9.14
C GLU A 91 -8.74 -17.69 8.15
N ARG A 92 -7.99 -17.00 7.30
CA ARG A 92 -8.54 -15.96 6.43
C ARG A 92 -7.58 -15.56 5.31
N PHE A 93 -8.14 -14.97 4.27
CA PHE A 93 -7.40 -14.26 3.23
C PHE A 93 -7.61 -12.75 3.35
N VAL A 94 -6.56 -11.98 3.12
CA VAL A 94 -6.59 -10.52 3.02
C VAL A 94 -6.05 -10.10 1.67
N PHE A 95 -6.91 -9.54 0.82
CA PHE A 95 -6.53 -8.96 -0.47
C PHE A 95 -6.22 -7.49 -0.27
N ASN A 96 -4.94 -7.14 -0.40
CA ASN A 96 -4.49 -5.77 -0.31
C ASN A 96 -4.47 -5.13 -1.71
N GLU A 97 -4.85 -3.86 -1.82
CA GLU A 97 -5.02 -3.16 -3.09
C GLU A 97 -5.95 -3.87 -4.07
N CYS A 98 -7.09 -4.37 -3.57
CA CYS A 98 -7.97 -5.27 -4.32
C CYS A 98 -8.73 -4.61 -5.48
N TYR A 99 -8.40 -3.39 -5.90
CA TYR A 99 -8.99 -2.76 -7.10
C TYR A 99 -8.31 -3.20 -8.41
N THR A 100 -7.11 -3.79 -8.34
CA THR A 100 -6.39 -4.34 -9.51
C THR A 100 -7.24 -5.20 -10.46
N PRO A 101 -8.27 -5.97 -10.01
CA PRO A 101 -9.12 -6.79 -10.88
C PRO A 101 -9.99 -5.98 -11.86
N LEU A 102 -10.28 -4.71 -11.53
CA LEU A 102 -11.02 -3.80 -12.40
C LEU A 102 -10.10 -3.05 -13.37
N ASP A 103 -8.85 -2.87 -12.99
CA ASP A 103 -7.91 -1.95 -13.64
C ASP A 103 -7.21 -2.53 -14.87
N SER A 104 -7.61 -3.72 -15.35
CA SER A 104 -6.68 -4.52 -16.14
C SER A 104 -7.22 -5.03 -17.49
N THR A 105 -6.47 -4.59 -18.51
CA THR A 105 -5.98 -5.34 -19.67
C THR A 105 -6.26 -6.85 -19.67
N ALA A 106 -6.45 -7.41 -20.89
CA ALA A 106 -6.94 -8.76 -21.17
C ALA A 106 -6.22 -9.93 -20.45
N GLU A 107 -5.03 -9.75 -19.91
CA GLU A 107 -4.23 -10.79 -19.24
C GLU A 107 -4.56 -11.01 -17.75
N PHE A 108 -5.14 -10.03 -17.04
CA PHE A 108 -5.28 -10.10 -15.58
C PHE A 108 -6.61 -10.69 -15.12
N ARG A 109 -7.70 -10.42 -15.87
CA ARG A 109 -9.04 -10.97 -15.60
C ARG A 109 -9.07 -12.51 -15.45
N PRO A 110 -8.34 -13.31 -16.27
CA PRO A 110 -8.28 -14.76 -16.10
C PRO A 110 -7.67 -15.20 -14.76
N ARG A 111 -6.60 -14.53 -14.29
CA ARG A 111 -5.93 -14.87 -13.01
C ARG A 111 -6.80 -14.50 -11.81
N MET A 112 -7.55 -13.40 -11.91
CA MET A 112 -8.50 -13.01 -10.87
C MET A 112 -9.68 -13.98 -10.74
N ARG A 113 -10.16 -14.56 -11.84
CA ARG A 113 -11.17 -15.63 -11.77
C ARG A 113 -10.65 -16.85 -11.01
N GLN A 114 -9.36 -17.18 -11.13
CA GLN A 114 -8.74 -18.28 -10.38
C GLN A 114 -8.66 -17.98 -8.88
N LEU A 115 -8.59 -16.71 -8.46
CA LEU A 115 -8.74 -16.37 -7.05
C LEU A 115 -10.16 -16.59 -6.50
N GLY A 116 -11.16 -16.66 -7.38
CA GLY A 116 -12.49 -17.13 -6.99
C GLY A 116 -12.45 -18.53 -6.37
N GLU A 117 -11.48 -19.37 -6.73
CA GLU A 117 -11.27 -20.69 -6.13
C GLU A 117 -10.83 -20.59 -4.65
N LEU A 118 -10.21 -19.48 -4.24
CA LEU A 118 -9.88 -19.26 -2.83
C LEU A 118 -11.14 -19.04 -1.97
N VAL A 119 -12.22 -18.51 -2.56
CA VAL A 119 -13.51 -18.35 -1.88
C VAL A 119 -14.09 -19.73 -1.51
N GLU A 120 -13.87 -20.74 -2.35
CA GLU A 120 -14.35 -22.11 -2.14
C GLU A 120 -13.70 -22.77 -0.91
N ARG A 121 -12.59 -22.23 -0.40
CA ARG A 121 -11.93 -22.72 0.82
C ARG A 121 -12.73 -22.45 2.10
N GLY A 122 -13.79 -21.64 2.04
CA GLY A 122 -14.74 -21.47 3.14
C GLY A 122 -14.19 -20.75 4.38
N VAL A 123 -13.12 -19.96 4.22
CA VAL A 123 -12.54 -19.11 5.27
C VAL A 123 -12.90 -17.64 5.03
N GLN A 124 -12.72 -16.79 6.04
CA GLN A 124 -13.05 -15.37 5.92
C GLN A 124 -12.21 -14.69 4.82
N MET A 125 -12.86 -13.87 3.99
CA MET A 125 -12.22 -13.06 2.96
C MET A 125 -12.30 -11.58 3.35
N VAL A 126 -11.17 -10.86 3.32
CA VAL A 126 -11.08 -9.43 3.62
C VAL A 126 -10.49 -8.72 2.41
N TYR A 127 -11.20 -7.70 1.90
CA TYR A 127 -10.80 -6.93 0.73
C TYR A 127 -10.49 -5.48 1.14
N LEU A 128 -9.27 -5.02 0.84
CA LEU A 128 -8.79 -3.70 1.21
C LEU A 128 -8.45 -2.90 -0.04
N THR A 129 -9.06 -1.72 -0.18
CA THR A 129 -8.81 -0.81 -1.29
C THR A 129 -9.10 0.63 -0.88
N ALA A 130 -8.33 1.57 -1.43
CA ALA A 130 -8.60 3.00 -1.34
C ALA A 130 -9.29 3.56 -2.59
N MET A 131 -9.31 2.80 -3.69
CA MET A 131 -9.61 3.33 -5.04
C MET A 131 -10.85 2.73 -5.71
N LEU A 132 -11.64 1.90 -5.02
CA LEU A 132 -12.85 1.30 -5.60
C LEU A 132 -14.04 2.27 -5.55
N PRO A 133 -14.46 2.87 -6.69
CA PRO A 133 -15.61 3.77 -6.68
C PRO A 133 -16.93 2.99 -6.55
N PRO A 134 -18.00 3.59 -5.98
CA PRO A 134 -19.24 2.87 -5.71
C PRO A 134 -19.89 2.21 -6.93
N HIS A 135 -19.80 2.84 -8.10
CA HIS A 135 -20.37 2.32 -9.33
C HIS A 135 -19.66 1.06 -9.86
N ALA A 136 -18.41 0.81 -9.44
CA ALA A 136 -17.63 -0.35 -9.88
C ALA A 136 -17.69 -1.53 -8.89
N GLU A 137 -18.31 -1.36 -7.71
CA GLU A 137 -18.48 -2.43 -6.74
C GLU A 137 -19.22 -3.67 -7.29
N PRO A 138 -20.33 -3.53 -8.05
CA PRO A 138 -21.03 -4.71 -8.56
C PRO A 138 -20.17 -5.53 -9.53
N GLU A 139 -19.39 -4.85 -10.38
CA GLU A 139 -18.45 -5.53 -11.28
C GLU A 139 -17.35 -6.24 -10.48
N PHE A 140 -16.78 -5.57 -9.48
CA PHE A 140 -15.77 -6.16 -8.60
C PHE A 140 -16.30 -7.44 -7.93
N MET A 141 -17.47 -7.36 -7.28
CA MET A 141 -18.11 -8.50 -6.59
C MET A 141 -18.35 -9.67 -7.56
N ASN A 142 -18.79 -9.38 -8.78
CA ASN A 142 -18.97 -10.40 -9.82
C ASN A 142 -17.65 -11.09 -10.21
N ILE A 143 -16.56 -10.32 -10.37
CA ILE A 143 -15.24 -10.87 -10.71
C ILE A 143 -14.72 -11.79 -9.59
N VAL A 144 -14.84 -11.36 -8.33
CA VAL A 144 -14.37 -12.14 -7.17
C VAL A 144 -15.36 -13.21 -6.71
N ARG A 145 -16.52 -13.34 -7.38
CA ARG A 145 -17.58 -14.32 -7.11
C ARG A 145 -18.17 -14.23 -5.70
N ILE A 146 -18.37 -13.01 -5.20
CA ILE A 146 -19.00 -12.77 -3.91
C ILE A 146 -20.40 -12.21 -4.13
N LYS A 147 -21.38 -12.69 -3.37
CA LYS A 147 -22.73 -12.15 -3.38
C LYS A 147 -22.79 -10.90 -2.50
N ALA A 148 -23.47 -9.86 -2.96
CA ALA A 148 -23.59 -8.61 -2.21
C ALA A 148 -24.17 -8.81 -0.80
N ASP A 149 -25.12 -9.74 -0.64
CA ASP A 149 -25.76 -10.05 0.65
C ASP A 149 -24.80 -10.65 1.68
N ASP A 150 -23.68 -11.24 1.23
CA ASP A 150 -22.65 -11.84 2.08
C ASP A 150 -21.53 -10.83 2.45
N VAL A 151 -21.62 -9.58 1.96
CA VAL A 151 -20.58 -8.57 2.14
C VAL A 151 -20.92 -7.61 3.25
N HIS A 152 -20.04 -7.51 4.24
CA HIS A 152 -20.05 -6.40 5.18
C HIS A 152 -19.11 -5.29 4.72
N MET A 153 -19.68 -4.17 4.26
CA MET A 153 -18.94 -3.05 3.67
C MET A 153 -18.60 -1.97 4.71
N PHE A 154 -17.32 -1.61 4.81
CA PHE A 154 -16.86 -0.45 5.56
C PHE A 154 -16.31 0.61 4.60
N ARG A 155 -16.98 1.77 4.53
CA ARG A 155 -16.51 2.91 3.72
C ARG A 155 -16.31 4.14 4.59
N SER A 156 -15.14 4.74 4.48
CA SER A 156 -14.83 6.04 5.09
C SER A 156 -14.75 7.12 4.01
N PRO A 157 -15.09 8.38 4.32
CA PRO A 157 -14.92 9.48 3.38
C PRO A 157 -13.44 9.71 3.08
N THR A 158 -13.13 10.06 1.83
CA THR A 158 -11.78 10.48 1.40
C THR A 158 -11.49 11.93 1.76
N SER A 159 -12.52 12.70 2.13
CA SER A 159 -12.44 14.10 2.54
C SER A 159 -11.53 14.27 3.76
N ARG A 160 -10.54 15.14 3.66
CA ARG A 160 -9.64 15.48 4.78
C ARG A 160 -9.81 16.95 5.16
N PRO A 161 -10.54 17.28 6.24
CA PRO A 161 -10.87 18.67 6.59
C PRO A 161 -9.65 19.50 6.99
N ASN A 162 -8.53 18.84 7.29
CA ASN A 162 -7.25 19.47 7.60
C ASN A 162 -6.38 19.74 6.36
N ILE A 163 -6.93 19.59 5.14
CA ILE A 163 -6.23 19.86 3.89
C ILE A 163 -6.92 21.00 3.16
N THR A 164 -6.14 22.01 2.82
CA THR A 164 -6.55 23.14 1.98
C THR A 164 -5.94 22.97 0.60
N TYR A 165 -6.74 23.18 -0.44
CA TYR A 165 -6.32 23.14 -1.83
C TYR A 165 -6.10 24.57 -2.35
N SER A 166 -5.05 24.77 -3.15
CA SER A 166 -4.75 26.03 -3.84
C SER A 166 -4.21 25.69 -5.22
N VAL A 167 -4.69 26.37 -6.25
CA VAL A 167 -4.19 26.27 -7.62
C VAL A 167 -3.50 27.58 -7.96
N VAL A 168 -2.30 27.50 -8.51
CA VAL A 168 -1.52 28.66 -8.95
C VAL A 168 -1.06 28.37 -10.37
N GLU A 169 -1.49 29.21 -11.30
CA GLU A 169 -1.03 29.17 -12.68
C GLU A 169 0.35 29.80 -12.78
N TYR A 170 1.19 29.25 -13.66
CA TYR A 170 2.55 29.74 -13.92
C TYR A 170 2.84 29.65 -15.41
N GLU A 171 3.75 30.49 -15.91
CA GLU A 171 4.23 30.41 -17.29
C GLU A 171 5.39 29.41 -17.37
N GLU A 172 5.31 28.47 -18.32
CA GLU A 172 6.44 27.63 -18.69
C GLU A 172 7.54 28.50 -19.32
N ASP A 173 8.75 28.46 -18.78
CA ASP A 173 9.91 29.00 -19.46
C ASP A 173 10.47 27.97 -20.47
N GLU A 174 11.16 28.43 -21.52
CA GLU A 174 11.69 27.59 -22.61
C GLU A 174 12.66 26.48 -22.16
N PHE A 175 13.05 26.45 -20.87
CA PHE A 175 14.05 25.53 -20.33
C PHE A 175 13.53 24.60 -19.22
N GLY A 176 12.22 24.61 -18.90
CA GLY A 176 11.64 23.80 -17.82
C GLY A 176 12.19 24.15 -16.42
N ARG A 177 12.85 25.30 -16.27
CA ARG A 177 13.31 25.84 -14.97
C ARG A 177 12.17 26.55 -14.23
N GLY A 178 11.10 26.90 -14.94
CA GLY A 178 9.89 27.51 -14.43
C GLY A 178 9.25 26.68 -13.32
N ASP A 179 9.21 25.35 -13.48
CA ASP A 179 8.64 24.42 -12.51
C ASP A 179 9.31 24.53 -11.13
N ILE A 180 10.64 24.43 -11.09
CA ILE A 180 11.40 24.46 -9.82
C ILE A 180 11.39 25.86 -9.20
N ALA A 181 11.52 26.91 -10.02
CA ALA A 181 11.47 28.29 -9.55
C ALA A 181 10.08 28.66 -9.00
N ALA A 182 9.01 28.22 -9.66
CA ALA A 182 7.62 28.42 -9.22
C ALA A 182 7.35 27.68 -7.91
N VAL A 183 7.79 26.43 -7.78
CA VAL A 183 7.71 25.68 -6.51
C VAL A 183 8.44 26.40 -5.40
N ARG A 184 9.70 26.80 -5.64
CA ARG A 184 10.51 27.52 -4.65
C ARG A 184 9.79 28.78 -4.18
N LYS A 185 9.30 29.61 -5.10
CA LYS A 185 8.55 30.83 -4.79
C LYS A 185 7.27 30.56 -4.00
N LEU A 186 6.49 29.55 -4.41
CA LEU A 186 5.26 29.16 -3.71
C LEU A 186 5.53 28.67 -2.29
N VAL A 187 6.59 27.88 -2.13
CA VAL A 187 6.96 27.32 -0.83
C VAL A 187 7.54 28.41 0.08
N GLU A 188 8.39 29.31 -0.44
CA GLU A 188 8.89 30.49 0.28
C GLU A 188 7.73 31.41 0.73
N GLN A 189 6.71 31.61 -0.11
CA GLN A 189 5.50 32.36 0.25
C GLN A 189 4.65 31.72 1.34
N LYS A 190 4.63 30.38 1.44
CA LYS A 190 3.78 29.63 2.37
C LYS A 190 4.48 29.22 3.66
N LEU A 191 5.81 29.11 3.66
CA LEU A 191 6.61 28.66 4.80
C LEU A 191 7.53 29.74 5.38
N GLU A 192 7.60 30.94 4.78
CA GLU A 192 8.42 32.08 5.24
C GLU A 192 9.94 31.77 5.46
N ASP A 193 10.42 30.61 5.01
CA ASP A 193 11.80 30.11 5.20
C ASP A 193 12.42 29.62 3.88
N ALA A 194 13.71 29.90 3.67
CA ALA A 194 14.51 29.33 2.58
C ALA A 194 14.77 27.82 2.82
N LEU A 195 14.68 27.00 1.77
CA LEU A 195 14.73 25.54 1.90
C LEU A 195 15.94 24.91 1.23
N ASP A 196 16.73 24.20 2.03
CA ASP A 196 17.51 23.05 1.58
C ASP A 196 16.55 21.93 1.15
N TYR A 197 16.76 21.37 -0.04
CA TYR A 197 15.92 20.30 -0.60
C TYR A 197 16.74 19.10 -1.06
N TYR A 198 16.14 17.91 -0.93
CA TYR A 198 16.62 16.69 -1.55
C TYR A 198 15.85 16.45 -2.86
N ALA A 199 16.54 16.12 -3.95
CA ALA A 199 15.91 15.75 -5.21
C ALA A 199 15.75 14.22 -5.30
N TYR A 200 14.54 13.74 -5.59
CA TYR A 200 14.19 12.32 -5.71
C TYR A 200 13.42 12.08 -7.03
N TYR A 201 14.10 11.93 -8.17
CA TYR A 201 13.43 11.59 -9.44
C TYR A 201 13.95 10.27 -10.01
N ARG A 202 13.23 9.75 -11.01
CA ARG A 202 13.41 8.40 -11.57
C ARG A 202 14.86 8.12 -11.98
N ASP A 203 15.56 9.13 -12.49
CA ASP A 203 16.92 9.02 -13.06
C ASP A 203 18.04 9.39 -12.08
N VAL A 204 17.72 9.70 -10.82
CA VAL A 204 18.74 9.84 -9.77
C VAL A 204 19.01 8.47 -9.18
N SER A 205 20.13 7.87 -9.56
CA SER A 205 20.88 6.85 -8.81
C SER A 205 20.23 5.45 -8.62
N ASP A 206 21.07 4.52 -8.16
CA ASP A 206 20.74 3.12 -7.87
C ASP A 206 19.75 2.98 -6.70
N ALA A 207 19.08 1.83 -6.59
CA ALA A 207 18.03 1.55 -5.60
C ALA A 207 18.45 1.83 -4.15
N ALA A 208 19.74 1.61 -3.83
CA ALA A 208 20.29 1.89 -2.50
C ALA A 208 20.24 3.38 -2.13
N VAL A 209 20.59 4.26 -3.07
CA VAL A 209 20.60 5.72 -2.85
C VAL A 209 19.17 6.25 -2.73
N LYS A 210 18.23 5.71 -3.50
CA LYS A 210 16.79 6.02 -3.35
C LYS A 210 16.29 5.64 -1.95
N ASP A 211 16.66 4.46 -1.44
CA ASP A 211 16.26 4.05 -0.09
C ASP A 211 16.90 4.92 1.00
N GLU A 212 18.14 5.37 0.83
CA GLU A 212 18.80 6.33 1.71
C GLU A 212 18.10 7.69 1.74
N ILE A 213 17.79 8.28 0.57
CA ILE A 213 17.07 9.55 0.48
C ILE A 213 15.69 9.44 1.16
N ARG A 214 14.97 8.34 0.90
CA ARG A 214 13.68 8.06 1.55
C ARG A 214 13.82 8.01 3.08
N LYS A 215 14.76 7.22 3.60
CA LYS A 215 15.02 7.08 5.05
C LYS A 215 15.46 8.41 5.68
N ALA A 216 16.30 9.18 5.01
CA ALA A 216 16.76 10.49 5.46
C ALA A 216 15.59 11.49 5.54
N TRP A 217 14.68 11.47 4.57
CA TRP A 217 13.50 12.33 4.58
C TRP A 217 12.44 11.88 5.60
N GLU A 218 12.24 10.57 5.80
CA GLU A 218 11.32 10.03 6.80
C GLU A 218 11.78 10.29 8.24
N SER A 219 13.10 10.38 8.49
CA SER A 219 13.69 10.60 9.81
C SER A 219 13.73 12.07 10.27
N ALA A 220 13.03 12.97 9.56
CA ALA A 220 12.90 14.41 9.85
C ALA A 220 14.17 15.28 9.62
N ASN A 221 15.25 14.73 9.04
CA ASN A 221 16.40 15.52 8.60
C ASN A 221 16.20 16.18 7.22
N GLY A 222 15.25 15.70 6.42
CA GLY A 222 14.88 16.32 5.14
C GLY A 222 13.71 17.31 5.29
N ARG A 223 13.87 18.53 4.76
CA ARG A 223 12.79 19.55 4.72
C ARG A 223 11.91 19.42 3.49
N VAL A 224 12.51 19.23 2.31
CA VAL A 224 11.80 19.10 1.02
C VAL A 224 12.30 17.86 0.28
N VAL A 225 11.38 17.19 -0.39
CA VAL A 225 11.67 16.13 -1.35
C VAL A 225 10.93 16.42 -2.65
N VAL A 226 11.67 16.54 -3.75
CA VAL A 226 11.07 16.70 -5.09
C VAL A 226 10.93 15.33 -5.70
N ALA A 227 9.70 14.90 -5.99
CA ALA A 227 9.47 13.54 -6.45
C ALA A 227 8.46 13.37 -7.58
N THR A 228 8.69 12.33 -8.37
CA THR A 228 7.70 11.78 -9.31
C THR A 228 6.73 10.84 -8.57
N ASN A 229 5.67 10.39 -9.26
CA ASN A 229 4.71 9.40 -8.74
C ASN A 229 5.36 8.14 -8.13
N ALA A 230 6.59 7.81 -8.53
CA ALA A 230 7.35 6.68 -7.99
C ALA A 230 7.71 6.79 -6.50
N PHE A 231 7.59 7.97 -5.88
CA PHE A 231 7.86 8.17 -4.45
C PHE A 231 6.64 7.90 -3.57
N GLY A 232 5.42 7.84 -4.10
CA GLY A 232 4.20 7.77 -3.29
C GLY A 232 3.96 6.44 -2.55
N LEU A 233 4.63 5.35 -2.94
CA LEU A 233 4.36 4.02 -2.39
C LEU A 233 5.02 3.82 -1.03
N GLY A 234 4.18 3.75 0.01
CA GLY A 234 4.61 3.37 1.36
C GLY A 234 5.20 4.51 2.21
N ILE A 235 5.06 5.76 1.78
CA ILE A 235 5.44 6.92 2.60
C ILE A 235 4.52 7.06 3.81
N ASN A 236 5.13 7.23 4.98
CA ASN A 236 4.43 7.50 6.22
C ASN A 236 5.13 8.60 7.02
N ARG A 237 4.90 9.85 6.62
CA ARG A 237 5.34 11.03 7.37
C ARG A 237 4.12 11.83 7.82
N LEU A 238 3.93 11.94 9.14
CA LEU A 238 2.73 12.55 9.74
C LEU A 238 2.78 14.08 9.77
N ASP A 239 3.96 14.66 9.58
CA ASP A 239 4.23 16.09 9.66
C ASP A 239 4.42 16.75 8.29
N VAL A 240 4.01 16.09 7.19
CA VAL A 240 3.97 16.71 5.86
C VAL A 240 2.99 17.88 5.89
N ARG A 241 3.50 19.09 5.59
CA ARG A 241 2.71 20.34 5.63
C ARG A 241 2.26 20.81 4.26
N ILE A 242 3.07 20.60 3.24
CA ILE A 242 2.80 21.06 1.87
C ILE A 242 3.12 19.92 0.91
N VAL A 243 2.22 19.72 -0.05
CA VAL A 243 2.43 18.89 -1.24
C VAL A 243 2.19 19.80 -2.43
N VAL A 244 3.18 19.90 -3.31
CA VAL A 244 3.09 20.70 -4.54
C VAL A 244 3.06 19.73 -5.72
N HIS A 245 1.99 19.80 -6.50
CA HIS A 245 1.90 19.13 -7.80
C HIS A 245 2.25 20.15 -8.88
N ILE A 246 3.11 19.76 -9.81
CA ILE A 246 3.56 20.59 -10.93
C ILE A 246 3.25 19.86 -12.22
N GLY A 247 2.87 20.61 -13.23
CA GLY A 247 2.49 20.09 -14.53
C GLY A 247 0.97 20.15 -14.76
N PRO A 248 0.53 19.60 -15.90
CA PRO A 248 -0.85 19.70 -16.35
C PRO A 248 -1.83 19.03 -15.38
N ILE A 249 -3.00 19.65 -15.24
CA ILE A 249 -4.15 19.08 -14.55
C ILE A 249 -4.84 18.13 -15.54
N TYR A 250 -4.79 16.83 -15.26
CA TYR A 250 -5.52 15.79 -15.99
C TYR A 250 -6.77 15.33 -15.22
#